data_AF-A0A925A0I5-F1
#
_entry.id   AF-A0A925A0I5-F1
#
_cell.length_a   1.000
_cell.length_b   1.000
_cell.length_c   1.000
_cell.angle_alpha   90.00
_cell.angle_beta   90.00
_cell.angle_gamma   90.00
#
_symmetry.space_group_name_H-M   'P 1'
#
loop_
_entity.id
_entity.type
_entity.pdbx_description
1 polymer ?
#
loop_
_entity_poly.entity_id
_entity_poly.type
_entity_poly.pdbx_seq_one_letter_code
_entity_poly.pdbx_strand_id
1 'polypeptide(L)'
;MSNFAVSFDTAVDAVLSAACAMPTDPAAVGTLADYELLREQRKLGEIRRAIDACAALIAGEVGHRSRPDLGYGGLAQREGFRTPEALVQHQTQSTNREASTLVQVGAIVREAMIPAAVLAADGTPIREPWLA
;
A
#
# COMPACT_ATOMS: atom_id res chain seq x y z
N MET A 1 -17.54 0.29 14.22
CA MET A 1 -16.68 0.38 13.02
C MET A 1 -17.09 1.61 12.23
N SER A 2 -16.15 2.37 11.65
CA SER A 2 -16.49 3.55 10.84
C SER A 2 -17.16 3.11 9.53
N ASN A 3 -18.03 3.96 8.95
CA ASN A 3 -18.67 3.70 7.66
C ASN A 3 -17.63 3.42 6.55
N PHE A 4 -16.49 4.10 6.62
CA PHE A 4 -15.34 3.87 5.73
C PHE A 4 -14.80 2.44 5.83
N ALA A 5 -14.55 1.95 7.05
CA ALA A 5 -13.99 0.61 7.24
C ALA A 5 -14.90 -0.48 6.66
N VAL A 6 -16.22 -0.36 6.84
CA VAL A 6 -17.21 -1.29 6.28
C VAL A 6 -17.21 -1.23 4.74
N SER A 7 -17.20 -0.01 4.18
CA SER A 7 -17.15 0.16 2.71
C SER A 7 -15.86 -0.36 2.08
N PHE A 8 -14.73 -0.22 2.79
CA PHE A 8 -13.42 -0.69 2.34
C PHE A 8 -13.35 -2.22 2.37
N ASP A 9 -13.78 -2.84 3.46
CA ASP A 9 -13.85 -4.31 3.60
C ASP A 9 -14.70 -4.93 2.49
N THR A 10 -15.90 -4.37 2.26
CA THR A 10 -16.78 -4.81 1.17
C THR A 10 -16.12 -4.67 -0.20
N ALA A 11 -15.36 -3.59 -0.44
CA ALA A 11 -14.66 -3.39 -1.70
C ALA A 11 -13.51 -4.39 -1.89
N VAL A 12 -12.74 -4.68 -0.83
CA VAL A 12 -11.65 -5.68 -0.87
C VAL A 12 -12.21 -7.08 -1.12
N ASP A 13 -13.30 -7.45 -0.44
CA ASP A 13 -13.98 -8.74 -0.65
C ASP A 13 -14.51 -8.89 -2.07
N ALA A 14 -15.10 -7.83 -2.63
CA ALA A 14 -15.58 -7.84 -4.01
C ALA A 14 -14.42 -8.04 -5.01
N VAL A 15 -13.28 -7.38 -4.80
CA VAL A 15 -12.09 -7.55 -5.65
C VAL A 15 -11.53 -8.96 -5.51
N LEU A 16 -11.44 -9.50 -4.30
CA LEU A 16 -10.95 -10.86 -4.05
C LEU A 16 -11.86 -11.89 -4.74
N SER A 17 -13.18 -11.75 -4.61
CA SER A 17 -14.16 -12.60 -5.28
C SER A 17 -14.00 -12.55 -6.81
N ALA A 18 -13.86 -11.34 -7.38
CA ALA A 18 -13.63 -11.18 -8.82
C ALA A 18 -12.31 -11.80 -9.28
N ALA A 19 -11.24 -11.67 -8.49
CA ALA A 19 -9.94 -12.27 -8.80
C ALA A 19 -10.00 -13.81 -8.76
N CYS A 20 -10.71 -14.40 -7.80
CA CYS A 20 -10.93 -15.84 -7.72
C CYS A 20 -11.77 -16.39 -8.88
N ALA A 21 -12.59 -15.56 -9.53
CA ALA A 21 -13.39 -15.93 -10.69
C ALA A 21 -12.61 -15.85 -12.03
N MET A 22 -11.36 -15.38 -12.02
CA MET A 22 -10.55 -15.27 -13.23
C MET A 22 -10.15 -16.66 -13.79
N PRO A 23 -9.92 -16.79 -15.10
CA PRO A 23 -9.54 -18.07 -15.70
C PRO A 23 -8.24 -18.62 -15.09
N THR A 24 -8.30 -19.85 -14.58
CA THR A 24 -7.13 -20.60 -14.08
C THR A 24 -6.65 -21.67 -15.07
N ASP A 25 -7.39 -21.87 -16.15
CA ASP A 25 -7.08 -22.81 -17.22
C ASP A 25 -6.39 -22.11 -18.41
N PRO A 26 -5.11 -22.45 -18.71
CA PRO A 26 -4.42 -21.91 -19.88
C PRO A 26 -5.12 -22.20 -21.21
N ALA A 27 -5.87 -23.30 -21.33
CA ALA A 27 -6.58 -23.63 -22.57
C ALA A 27 -7.72 -22.64 -22.83
N ALA A 28 -8.47 -22.24 -21.80
CA ALA A 28 -9.48 -21.20 -21.90
C ALA A 28 -8.89 -19.86 -22.36
N VAL A 29 -7.74 -19.46 -21.79
CA VAL A 29 -7.00 -18.26 -22.23
C VAL A 29 -6.54 -18.39 -23.69
N GLY A 30 -6.12 -19.59 -24.11
CA GLY A 30 -5.71 -19.88 -25.48
C GLY A 30 -6.83 -19.80 -26.53
N THR A 31 -8.10 -19.69 -26.13
CA THR A 31 -9.22 -19.47 -27.06
C THR A 31 -9.43 -18.01 -27.45
N LEU A 32 -8.81 -17.07 -26.73
CA LEU A 32 -8.91 -15.64 -27.00
C LEU A 32 -8.14 -15.26 -28.26
N ALA A 33 -8.69 -14.33 -29.04
CA ALA A 33 -7.94 -13.74 -30.14
C ALA A 33 -6.82 -12.82 -29.59
N ASP A 34 -5.75 -12.63 -30.36
CA ASP A 34 -4.59 -11.81 -29.96
C ASP A 34 -4.96 -10.42 -29.43
N TYR A 35 -5.90 -9.74 -30.09
CA TYR A 35 -6.35 -8.42 -29.67
C TYR A 35 -7.08 -8.44 -28.33
N GLU A 36 -7.79 -9.53 -28.02
CA GLU A 36 -8.48 -9.73 -26.75
C GLU A 36 -7.46 -10.02 -25.65
N LEU A 37 -6.48 -10.89 -25.91
CA LEU A 37 -5.38 -11.17 -24.99
C LEU A 37 -4.67 -9.88 -24.55
N LEU A 38 -4.26 -9.05 -25.51
CA LEU A 38 -3.57 -7.80 -25.20
C LEU A 38 -4.48 -6.77 -24.50
N ARG A 39 -5.77 -6.75 -24.83
CA ARG A 39 -6.75 -5.88 -24.17
C ARG A 39 -6.97 -6.29 -22.71
N GLU A 40 -7.19 -7.58 -22.45
CA GLU A 40 -7.40 -8.08 -21.08
C GLU A 40 -6.12 -7.96 -20.25
N GLN A 41 -4.94 -8.23 -20.83
CA GLN A 41 -3.65 -8.02 -20.17
C GLN A 41 -3.44 -6.56 -19.73
N ARG A 42 -3.87 -5.60 -20.57
CA ARG A 42 -3.80 -4.17 -20.22
C ARG A 42 -4.69 -3.83 -19.04
N LYS A 43 -5.94 -4.32 -19.02
CA LYS A 43 -6.88 -4.12 -17.91
C LYS A 43 -6.35 -4.74 -16.61
N LEU A 44 -5.80 -5.95 -16.67
CA LEU A 44 -5.17 -6.59 -15.51
C LEU A 44 -3.99 -5.77 -14.98
N GLY A 45 -3.20 -5.16 -15.87
CA GLY A 45 -2.13 -4.23 -15.48
C GLY A 45 -2.64 -2.92 -14.86
N GLU A 46 -3.81 -2.42 -15.24
CA GLU A 46 -4.48 -1.29 -14.60
C GLU A 46 -4.98 -1.66 -13.20
N ILE A 47 -5.64 -2.82 -13.08
CA ILE A 47 -6.13 -3.35 -11.80
C ILE A 47 -4.97 -3.53 -10.82
N ARG A 48 -3.88 -4.17 -11.26
CA ARG A 48 -2.70 -4.38 -10.41
C ARG A 48 -2.13 -3.07 -9.88
N ARG A 49 -1.96 -2.06 -10.74
CA ARG A 49 -1.46 -0.74 -10.32
C ARG A 49 -2.37 -0.05 -9.30
N ALA A 50 -3.69 -0.16 -9.48
CA ALA A 50 -4.64 0.40 -8.52
C ALA A 50 -4.57 -0.30 -7.16
N ILE A 51 -4.47 -1.64 -7.15
CA ILE A 51 -4.32 -2.43 -5.94
C ILE A 51 -2.98 -2.15 -5.24
N ASP A 52 -1.88 -2.06 -6.00
CA ASP A 52 -0.55 -1.75 -5.46
C ASP A 52 -0.52 -0.37 -4.79
N ALA A 53 -1.23 0.62 -5.34
CA ALA A 53 -1.37 1.93 -4.71
C ALA A 53 -2.09 1.84 -3.36
N CYS A 54 -3.20 1.09 -3.28
CA CYS A 54 -3.90 0.83 -2.02
C CYS A 54 -3.01 0.05 -1.02
N ALA A 55 -2.30 -0.97 -1.49
CA ALA A 55 -1.38 -1.77 -0.68
C ALA A 55 -0.26 -0.91 -0.09
N ALA A 56 0.29 0.03 -0.87
CA ALA A 56 1.29 0.97 -0.40
C ALA A 56 0.74 1.88 0.72
N LEU A 57 -0.51 2.37 0.63
CA LEU A 57 -1.11 3.15 1.71
C LEU A 57 -1.20 2.36 3.03
N ILE A 58 -1.63 1.10 2.96
CA ILE A 58 -1.70 0.23 4.14
C ILE A 58 -0.31 -0.06 4.69
N ALA A 59 0.64 -0.44 3.83
CA ALA A 59 2.01 -0.73 4.22
C ALA A 59 2.73 0.50 4.81
N GLY A 60 2.46 1.70 4.28
CA GLY A 60 2.95 2.97 4.82
C GLY A 60 2.43 3.25 6.22
N GLU A 61 1.15 2.96 6.48
CA GLU A 61 0.58 3.06 7.83
C GLU A 61 1.15 1.98 8.78
N VAL A 62 1.41 0.76 8.30
CA VAL A 62 2.13 -0.27 9.07
C VAL A 62 3.54 0.22 9.42
N GLY A 63 4.26 0.83 8.47
CA GLY A 63 5.55 1.48 8.69
C GLY A 63 5.47 2.57 9.75
N HIS A 64 4.50 3.48 9.62
CA HIS A 64 4.27 4.55 10.58
C HIS A 64 3.97 4.04 11.99
N ARG A 65 3.18 2.96 12.13
CA ARG A 65 2.86 2.34 13.42
C ARG A 65 3.96 1.44 13.97
N SER A 66 5.01 1.17 13.20
CA SER A 66 6.14 0.32 13.58
C SER A 66 7.44 1.11 13.71
N ARG A 67 7.35 2.45 13.75
CA ARG A 67 8.51 3.33 13.79
C ARG A 67 9.36 3.13 15.06
N PRO A 68 10.69 3.37 14.99
CA PRO A 68 11.62 3.02 16.05
C PRO A 68 11.36 3.68 17.41
N ASP A 69 10.81 4.90 17.43
CA ASP A 69 10.47 5.67 18.65
C ASP A 69 9.39 4.99 19.51
N LEU A 70 8.64 4.04 18.95
CA LEU A 70 7.65 3.27 19.69
C LEU A 70 8.27 2.06 20.43
N GLY A 71 9.51 1.68 20.12
CA GLY A 71 10.16 0.51 20.71
C GLY A 71 9.29 -0.75 20.61
N TYR A 72 9.10 -1.45 21.74
CA TYR A 72 8.22 -2.63 21.83
C TYR A 72 6.73 -2.32 21.67
N GLY A 73 6.32 -1.05 21.73
CA GLY A 73 4.94 -0.62 21.46
C GLY A 73 4.61 -0.56 19.97
N GLY A 74 5.62 -0.62 19.09
CA GLY A 74 5.43 -0.59 17.63
C GLY A 74 4.69 -1.83 17.13
N LEU A 75 3.86 -1.66 16.10
CA LEU A 75 3.02 -2.72 15.55
C LEU A 75 3.84 -3.95 15.14
N ALA A 76 4.90 -3.78 14.35
CA ALA A 76 5.78 -4.89 13.97
C ALA A 76 6.28 -5.69 15.19
N GLN A 77 6.77 -5.00 16.23
CA GLN A 77 7.30 -5.67 17.42
C GLN A 77 6.21 -6.39 18.22
N ARG A 78 5.01 -5.81 18.33
CA ARG A 78 3.87 -6.44 18.98
C ARG A 78 3.40 -7.69 18.25
N GLU A 79 3.54 -7.72 16.93
CA GLU A 79 3.26 -8.89 16.08
C GLU A 79 4.46 -9.86 15.99
N GLY A 80 5.57 -9.61 16.70
CA GLY A 80 6.74 -10.49 16.75
C GLY A 80 7.75 -10.31 15.62
N PHE A 81 7.65 -9.23 14.84
CA PHE A 81 8.55 -8.93 13.72
C PHE A 81 9.53 -7.81 14.07
N ARG A 82 10.77 -7.97 13.60
CA ARG A 82 11.84 -7.01 13.86
C ARG A 82 11.67 -5.68 13.10
N THR A 83 11.01 -5.70 11.95
CA THR A 83 10.79 -4.51 11.09
C THR A 83 9.39 -4.52 10.46
N PRO A 84 8.84 -3.36 10.07
CA PRO A 84 7.56 -3.31 9.34
C PRO A 84 7.60 -4.05 8.00
N GLU A 85 8.72 -4.02 7.28
CA GLU A 85 8.87 -4.74 6.01
C GLU A 85 8.78 -6.25 6.22
N ALA A 86 9.34 -6.78 7.30
CA ALA A 86 9.23 -8.20 7.64
C ALA A 86 7.78 -8.60 7.97
N LEU A 87 7.05 -7.75 8.69
CA LEU A 87 5.62 -7.94 8.97
C LEU A 87 4.80 -7.92 7.67
N VAL A 88 5.01 -6.91 6.81
CA VAL A 88 4.29 -6.78 5.53
C VAL A 88 4.59 -7.98 4.65
N GLN A 89 5.87 -8.37 4.51
CA GLN A 89 6.30 -9.54 3.74
C GLN A 89 5.58 -10.81 4.21
N HIS A 90 5.49 -11.02 5.53
CA HIS A 90 4.79 -12.16 6.08
C HIS A 90 3.27 -12.10 5.79
N GLN A 91 2.64 -10.93 5.94
CA GLN A 91 1.21 -10.80 5.75
C GLN A 91 0.78 -10.96 4.28
N THR A 92 1.60 -10.51 3.34
CA THR A 92 1.32 -10.55 1.90
C THR A 92 1.88 -11.80 1.22
N GLN A 93 2.73 -12.57 1.91
CA GLN A 93 3.51 -13.67 1.32
C GLN A 93 4.32 -13.22 0.09
N SER A 94 4.74 -11.95 0.08
CA SER A 94 5.50 -11.36 -1.03
C SER A 94 7.01 -11.56 -0.85
N THR A 95 7.78 -11.12 -1.83
CA THR A 95 9.23 -10.97 -1.66
C THR A 95 9.54 -9.83 -0.70
N ASN A 96 10.74 -9.87 -0.11
CA ASN A 96 11.26 -8.78 0.73
C ASN A 96 11.34 -7.46 -0.05
N ARG A 97 11.72 -7.51 -1.34
CA ARG A 97 11.81 -6.33 -2.21
C ARG A 97 10.45 -5.66 -2.39
N GLU A 98 9.40 -6.44 -2.66
CA GLU A 98 8.04 -5.92 -2.81
C GLU A 98 7.55 -5.29 -1.51
N ALA A 99 7.71 -5.99 -0.38
CA ALA A 99 7.30 -5.47 0.92
C ALA A 99 8.02 -4.14 1.26
N SER A 100 9.34 -4.09 1.04
CA SER A 100 10.13 -2.87 1.26
C SER A 100 9.68 -1.73 0.37
N THR A 101 9.39 -2.02 -0.91
CA THR A 101 8.89 -1.02 -1.86
C THR A 101 7.53 -0.46 -1.42
N LEU A 102 6.60 -1.32 -1.00
CA LEU A 102 5.28 -0.90 -0.52
C LEU A 102 5.38 -0.02 0.72
N VAL A 103 6.21 -0.39 1.70
CA VAL A 103 6.42 0.41 2.92
C VAL A 103 7.06 1.76 2.58
N GLN A 104 8.09 1.77 1.74
CA GLN A 104 8.79 3.00 1.36
C GLN A 104 7.90 3.97 0.57
N VAL A 105 7.22 3.47 -0.48
CA VAL A 105 6.28 4.26 -1.27
C VAL A 105 5.14 4.75 -0.39
N GLY A 106 4.60 3.89 0.47
CA GLY A 106 3.58 4.23 1.44
C GLY A 106 3.98 5.36 2.39
N ALA A 107 5.22 5.32 2.90
CA ALA A 107 5.76 6.37 3.76
C ALA A 107 5.85 7.72 3.03
N ILE A 108 6.36 7.73 1.79
CA ILE A 108 6.44 8.95 0.95
C ILE A 108 5.04 9.52 0.69
N VAL A 109 4.09 8.66 0.30
CA VAL A 109 2.70 9.10 0.02
C VAL A 109 2.05 9.63 1.29
N ARG A 110 2.27 8.96 2.44
CA ARG A 110 1.74 9.41 3.73
C ARG A 110 2.27 10.78 4.11
N GLU A 111 3.57 11.02 3.96
CA GLU A 111 4.20 12.32 4.22
C GLU A 111 3.66 13.42 3.29
N ALA A 112 3.42 13.09 2.01
CA ALA A 112 2.87 14.03 1.04
C ALA A 112 1.38 14.35 1.27
N MET A 113 0.58 13.37 1.70
CA MET A 113 -0.88 13.50 1.82
C MET A 113 -1.38 13.86 3.21
N ILE A 114 -0.62 13.52 4.25
CA ILE A 114 -0.87 13.91 5.63
C ILE A 114 0.24 14.89 5.96
N PRO A 115 0.04 16.20 5.73
CA PRO A 115 0.99 17.19 6.20
C PRO A 115 1.24 16.90 7.67
N ALA A 116 2.50 16.77 8.08
CA ALA A 116 2.85 16.96 9.48
C ALA A 116 2.20 18.30 9.83
N ALA A 117 1.14 18.25 10.65
CA ALA A 117 0.27 19.38 10.95
C ALA A 117 1.11 20.64 10.98
N VAL A 118 0.77 21.64 10.14
CA VAL A 118 1.33 23.02 10.11
C VAL A 118 2.50 23.13 11.07
N LEU A 119 3.75 23.09 10.55
CA LEU A 119 4.99 23.40 11.27
C LEU A 119 4.66 23.95 12.64
N ALA A 120 4.94 23.18 13.69
CA ALA A 120 4.97 23.61 15.08
C ALA A 120 4.27 24.95 15.33
N ALA A 121 3.17 24.96 16.07
CA ALA A 121 2.58 26.19 16.62
C ALA A 121 3.53 26.90 17.61
N ASP A 122 4.73 27.30 17.16
CA ASP A 122 5.76 28.11 17.82
C ASP A 122 6.15 29.34 16.99
N GLY A 123 5.53 29.56 15.81
CA GLY A 123 5.48 30.88 15.18
C GLY A 123 6.83 31.46 14.75
N THR A 124 7.85 30.63 14.53
CA THR A 124 9.13 31.13 13.99
C THR A 124 8.99 31.30 12.47
N PRO A 125 8.98 32.53 11.92
CA PRO A 125 8.92 32.69 10.48
C PRO A 125 10.19 32.09 9.88
N ILE A 126 10.02 31.29 8.82
CA ILE A 126 11.13 30.80 7.99
C ILE A 126 11.88 32.04 7.51
N ARG A 127 13.11 32.24 8.01
CA ARG A 127 14.02 33.22 7.42
C ARG A 127 14.34 32.70 6.03
N GLU A 128 14.04 33.49 5.01
CA GLU A 128 14.46 33.25 3.63
C GLU A 128 15.83 33.92 3.39
N PRO A 129 16.97 33.23 3.58
CA PRO A 129 18.31 33.81 3.42
C PRO A 129 18.67 34.18 1.97
N TRP A 130 17.80 33.93 1.01
CA TRP A 130 17.99 34.27 -0.41
C TRP A 130 17.32 35.60 -0.82
N LEU A 131 16.74 36.35 0.12
CA LEU A 131 16.22 37.71 -0.11
C LEU A 131 17.17 38.81 0.43
N ALA A 132 18.47 38.50 0.60
CA ALA A 132 19.51 39.47 0.93
C ALA A 132 20.34 39.82 -0.31
#